data_AF-A0A7V9E581-F1
#
_entry.id   AF-A0A7V9E581-F1
#
_cell.length_a   1.000
_cell.length_b   1.000
_cell.length_c   1.000
_cell.angle_alpha   90.00
_cell.angle_beta   90.00
_cell.angle_gamma   90.00
#
_symmetry.space_group_name_H-M   'P 1'
#
loop_
_entity.id
_entity.type
_entity.pdbx_description
1 polymer ?
#
loop_
_entity_poly.entity_id
_entity_poly.type
_entity_poly.pdbx_seq_one_letter_code
_entity_poly.pdbx_strand_id
1 'polypeptide(L)' 'MARTNIDIDDDLLAWVMRRYRLRTKREAVEYALRRLYVEPMTRAEQLSMEGTGWDGDLEAIRTGIAAGTAEKWAAAE' A
#
# COMPACT_ATOMS: atom_id res chain seq x y z
N MET A 1 2.91 4.17 26.56
CA MET A 1 3.67 3.11 25.85
C MET A 1 3.95 2.01 26.85
N ALA A 2 3.68 0.74 26.52
CA ALA A 2 3.97 -0.39 27.39
C ALA A 2 5.36 -0.97 27.08
N ARG A 3 6.06 -1.47 28.10
CA ARG A 3 7.34 -2.16 27.93
C ARG A 3 7.06 -3.65 27.80
N THR A 4 7.50 -4.23 26.70
CA THR A 4 7.35 -5.67 26.42
C THR A 4 8.73 -6.24 26.10
N ASN A 5 9.01 -7.46 26.56
CA ASN A 5 10.23 -8.19 26.20
C ASN A 5 9.87 -9.25 25.14
N ILE A 6 10.52 -9.18 23.98
CA ILE A 6 10.29 -10.09 22.84
C ILE A 6 11.65 -10.36 22.18
N ASP A 7 11.86 -11.60 21.76
CA ASP A 7 13.04 -11.97 20.97
C ASP A 7 12.80 -11.65 19.50
N ILE A 8 13.77 -11.01 18.86
CA ILE A 8 13.72 -10.61 17.45
C ILE A 8 15.08 -10.93 16.83
N ASP A 9 15.06 -11.43 15.59
CA ASP A 9 16.27 -11.63 14.79
C ASP A 9 17.00 -10.30 14.54
N ASP A 10 18.28 -10.25 14.92
CA ASP A 10 19.11 -9.05 14.84
C ASP A 10 19.52 -8.70 13.40
N ASP A 11 19.65 -9.68 12.52
CA ASP A 11 19.98 -9.47 11.10
C ASP A 11 18.79 -8.88 10.35
N LEU A 12 17.59 -9.40 10.62
CA LEU A 12 16.33 -8.85 10.12
C LEU A 12 16.21 -7.38 10.52
N LEU A 13 16.46 -7.11 11.80
CA LEU A 13 16.27 -5.78 12.37
C LEU A 13 17.34 -4.79 11.86
N ALA A 14 18.59 -5.24 11.69
CA ALA A 14 19.64 -4.46 11.04
C ALA A 14 19.34 -4.17 9.56
N TRP A 15 18.76 -5.14 8.84
CA TRP A 15 18.32 -4.92 7.46
C TRP A 15 17.23 -3.86 7.37
N VAL A 16 16.18 -3.95 8.20
CA VAL A 16 15.09 -2.96 8.25
C VAL A 16 15.63 -1.57 8.60
N MET A 17 16.47 -1.47 9.64
CA MET A 17 17.05 -0.20 10.05
C MET A 17 17.87 0.46 8.93
N ARG A 18 18.69 -0.31 8.21
CA ARG A 18 19.45 0.21 7.05
C ARG A 18 18.53 0.63 5.91
N ARG A 19 17.55 -0.23 5.56
CA ARG A 19 16.65 0.00 4.42
C ARG A 19 15.80 1.26 4.58
N TYR A 20 15.38 1.54 5.81
CA TYR A 20 14.47 2.64 6.16
C TYR A 20 15.15 3.78 6.95
N ARG A 21 16.49 3.73 7.12
CA ARG A 21 17.30 4.73 7.82
C ARG A 21 16.83 5.03 9.26
N LEU A 22 16.52 3.97 10.00
CA LEU A 22 16.03 4.06 11.39
C LEU A 22 17.20 3.97 12.36
N ARG A 23 17.15 4.74 13.46
CA ARG A 23 18.29 4.89 14.38
C ARG A 23 18.27 3.89 15.52
N THR A 24 17.10 3.31 15.84
CA THR A 24 16.96 2.40 16.98
C THR A 24 16.12 1.17 16.65
N LYS A 25 16.33 0.08 17.40
CA LYS A 25 15.51 -1.14 17.28
C LYS A 25 14.03 -0.87 17.53
N ARG A 26 13.73 0.00 18.50
CA ARG A 26 12.35 0.43 18.81
C ARG A 26 11.70 1.17 17.64
N GLU A 27 12.42 2.08 16.97
CA GLU A 27 11.90 2.76 15.77
C GLU A 27 11.61 1.76 14.64
N ALA A 28 12.45 0.75 14.45
CA ALA A 28 12.21 -0.31 13.46
C ALA A 28 10.95 -1.13 13.74
N VAL A 29 10.75 -1.54 14.99
CA VAL A 29 9.56 -2.30 15.40
C VAL A 29 8.30 -1.45 15.28
N GLU A 30 8.33 -0.20 15.77
CA GLU A 30 7.20 0.74 15.64
C GLU A 30 6.85 0.99 14.17
N TYR A 31 7.85 1.20 13.31
CA TYR A 31 7.66 1.40 11.88
C TYR A 31 7.02 0.19 11.21
N ALA A 32 7.49 -1.01 11.52
CA ALA A 32 6.93 -2.25 10.97
C ALA A 32 5.48 -2.44 11.40
N LEU A 33 5.16 -2.23 12.69
CA LEU A 33 3.80 -2.34 13.21
C LEU A 33 2.86 -1.31 12.59
N ARG A 34 3.29 -0.05 12.42
CA ARG A 34 2.49 0.98 11.75
C ARG A 34 2.20 0.66 10.30
N ARG A 35 3.12 -0.02 9.62
CA ARG A 35 2.92 -0.43 8.23
C ARG A 35 1.95 -1.60 8.09
N LEU A 36 1.86 -2.45 9.12
CA LEU A 36 0.84 -3.50 9.22
C LEU A 36 -0.49 -2.97 9.72
N TYR A 37 -0.46 -1.93 10.55
CA TYR A 37 -1.62 -1.18 11.00
C TYR A 37 -2.14 -0.28 9.87
N VAL A 38 -2.65 -0.92 8.82
CA VAL A 38 -3.58 -0.26 7.91
C VAL A 38 -4.93 -0.37 8.58
N GLU A 39 -5.40 0.71 9.20
CA GLU A 39 -6.79 0.76 9.65
C GLU A 39 -7.64 0.95 8.40
N PRO A 40 -8.40 -0.07 7.96
CA PRO A 40 -9.34 0.14 6.88
C PRO A 40 -10.35 1.18 7.33
N MET A 41 -10.81 2.03 6.41
CA MET A 41 -11.94 2.91 6.69
C MET A 41 -13.08 2.10 7.28
N THR A 42 -13.69 2.62 8.34
CA THR A 42 -14.90 2.03 8.90
C THR A 42 -16.00 2.00 7.83
N ARG A 43 -16.97 1.09 7.97
CA ARG A 43 -18.11 1.02 7.04
C ARG A 43 -18.83 2.37 6.91
N ALA A 44 -18.94 3.13 8.00
CA ALA A 44 -19.57 4.45 8.00
C ALA A 44 -18.77 5.47 7.18
N GLU A 45 -17.45 5.50 7.34
CA GLU A 45 -16.59 6.39 6.56
C GLU A 45 -16.61 6.00 5.07
N GLN A 46 -16.61 4.69 4.75
CA GLN A 46 -16.73 4.23 3.36
C GLN A 46 -18.06 4.66 2.73
N LEU A 47 -19.17 4.53 3.47
CA LEU A 47 -20.49 4.97 3.01
C LEU A 47 -20.59 6.50 2.90
N SER A 48 -19.89 7.26 3.73
CA SER A 48 -19.86 8.73 3.58
C SER A 48 -19.19 9.20 2.30
N MET A 49 -18.37 8.35 1.67
CA MET A 49 -17.78 8.62 0.35
C MET A 49 -18.72 8.24 -0.80
N GLU A 50 -19.90 7.67 -0.52
CA GLU A 50 -20.91 7.40 -1.55
C GLU A 50 -21.29 8.71 -2.26
N GLY A 51 -21.21 8.72 -3.59
CA GLY A 51 -21.47 9.91 -4.38
C GLY A 51 -20.29 10.89 -4.47
N THR A 52 -19.13 10.61 -3.85
CA THR A 52 -17.87 11.21 -4.29
C THR A 52 -17.61 10.69 -5.70
N GLY A 53 -17.74 11.59 -6.68
CA GLY A 53 -17.82 11.24 -8.08
C GLY A 53 -16.71 10.29 -8.53
N TRP A 54 -17.03 9.44 -9.51
CA TRP A 54 -16.07 8.57 -10.17
C TRP A 54 -15.96 9.01 -11.62
N ASP A 55 -14.80 9.57 -11.99
CA ASP A 55 -14.52 10.12 -13.33
C ASP A 55 -13.98 9.08 -14.33
N GLY A 56 -13.99 7.79 -13.95
CA GLY A 56 -13.55 6.74 -14.84
C GLY A 56 -14.57 6.41 -15.94
N ASP A 57 -14.12 5.72 -16.98
CA ASP A 57 -15.00 5.10 -17.97
C ASP A 57 -15.18 3.61 -17.62
N LEU A 58 -16.41 3.24 -17.24
CA LEU A 58 -16.74 1.89 -16.80
C LEU A 58 -16.65 0.88 -17.94
N GLU A 59 -16.98 1.31 -19.15
CA GLU A 59 -16.96 0.46 -20.34
C GLU A 59 -15.52 0.23 -20.81
N ALA A 60 -14.66 1.24 -20.72
CA ALA A 60 -13.23 1.07 -20.99
C ALA A 60 -12.56 0.04 -20.05
N ILE A 61 -12.89 0.06 -18.75
CA ILE A 61 -12.36 -0.91 -17.78
C ILE A 61 -12.86 -2.32 -18.05
N ARG A 62 -14.16 -2.48 -18.36
CA ARG A 62 -14.79 -3.79 -18.61
C ARG A 62 -14.31 -4.46 -19.88
N THR A 63 -13.99 -3.67 -20.90
CA THR A 63 -13.54 -4.18 -22.20
C THR A 63 -12.04 -4.51 -22.22
N GLY A 64 -11.30 -4.21 -21.14
CA GLY A 64 -9.86 -4.52 -21.03
C GLY A 64 -8.97 -3.69 -21.97
N ILE A 65 -9.55 -2.72 -22.68
CA ILE A 65 -8.81 -1.80 -23.52
C ILE A 65 -8.31 -0.69 -22.58
N ALA A 66 -7.11 -0.88 -22.03
CA ALA A 66 -6.31 0.30 -21.70
C ALA A 66 -6.26 1.13 -22.98
N ALA A 67 -6.78 2.35 -22.96
CA ALA A 67 -6.90 3.25 -24.11
C ALA A 67 -5.54 3.65 -24.77
N GLY A 68 -4.50 2.83 -24.64
CA GLY A 68 -3.18 2.98 -25.25
C GLY A 68 -2.52 1.70 -25.76
N THR A 69 -3.22 0.56 -25.88
CA THR A 69 -2.60 -0.68 -26.41
C THR A 69 -3.04 -1.10 -27.80
N ALA A 70 -4.16 -0.60 -28.33
CA ALA A 70 -4.63 -0.99 -29.67
C ALA A 70 -3.76 -0.42 -30.82
N GLU A 71 -3.23 0.80 -30.69
CA GLU A 71 -2.36 1.39 -31.73
C GLU A 71 -1.00 0.69 -31.85
N LYS A 72 -0.51 0.04 -30.78
CA LYS A 72 0.83 -0.54 -30.75
C LYS A 72 0.96 -1.87 -31.49
N TRP A 73 -0.15 -2.54 -31.81
CA TRP A 73 -0.13 -3.83 -32.52
C TRP A 73 -0.58 -3.72 -33.99
N ALA A 74 -1.24 -2.62 -34.40
CA ALA A 74 -1.65 -2.40 -35.79
C ALA A 74 -0.52 -1.85 -36.69
N ALA A 75 0.56 -1.31 -36.11
CA ALA A 75 1.72 -0.80 -36.84
C ALA A 75 2.83 -1.86 -37.06
N ALA A 76 2.55 -3.13 -36.77
CA ALA A 76 3.51 -4.23 -36.86
C ALA A 76 3.28 -5.17 -38.07
N GLU A 77 2.41 -4.80 -39.01
CA GLU A 77 2.26 -5.46 -40.33
C GLU A 77 2.74 -4.56 -41.46
#